data_AF-A0A2V8VPT5-F1
#
_entry.id   AF-A0A2V8VPT5-F1
#
_cell.length_a   1.000
_cell.length_b   1.000
_cell.length_c   1.000
_cell.angle_alpha   90.00
_cell.angle_beta   90.00
_cell.angle_gamma   90.00
#
_symmetry.space_group_name_H-M   'P 1'
#
loop_
_entity.id
_entity.type
_entity.pdbx_description
1 polymer ?
#
loop_
_entity_poly.entity_id
_entity_poly.type
_entity_poly.pdbx_seq_one_letter_code
_entity_poly.pdbx_strand_id
1 'polypeptide(L)'
;MYNTTTDYWAINDMKMGRDTMKIARFLLDRRITCMKIYPFDAPDHYLSNQALEEGLNWIREIRDGVGNKMDICVDCWGRFDFPSAMRIAKALEPNNIMYLEDAMLSGNAKT
;
A
#
# COMPACT_ATOMS: atom_id res chain seq x y z
N MET A 1 9.50 -5.92 9.03
CA MET A 1 8.42 -5.14 8.38
C MET A 1 7.81 -4.21 9.41
N TYR A 2 7.63 -2.93 9.09
CA TYR A 2 6.97 -1.95 9.94
C TYR A 2 5.58 -1.62 9.38
N ASN A 3 4.56 -1.70 10.21
CA ASN A 3 3.19 -1.39 9.81
C ASN A 3 2.97 0.14 9.86
N THR A 4 2.58 0.75 8.73
CA THR A 4 2.49 2.21 8.58
C THR A 4 1.06 2.76 8.56
N THR A 5 0.15 2.21 9.36
CA THR A 5 -1.19 2.80 9.45
C THR A 5 -1.21 4.14 10.20
N THR A 6 -0.96 5.21 9.47
CA THR A 6 -0.78 6.55 10.02
C THR A 6 -2.08 7.29 10.37
N ASP A 7 -3.26 6.75 10.02
CA ASP A 7 -4.54 7.42 10.30
C ASP A 7 -4.99 7.29 11.76
N TYR A 8 -4.53 6.26 12.48
CA TYR A 8 -4.77 6.10 13.92
C TYR A 8 -3.49 6.03 14.76
N TRP A 9 -2.34 5.69 14.15
CA TRP A 9 -1.04 5.73 14.82
C TRP A 9 0.01 6.40 13.93
N ALA A 10 0.17 7.70 14.12
CA ALA A 10 1.18 8.46 13.37
C ALA A 10 2.60 7.99 13.73
N ILE A 11 3.42 7.75 12.71
CA ILE A 11 4.83 7.44 12.89
C ILE A 11 5.56 8.75 13.05
N ASN A 12 5.95 9.12 14.27
CA ASN A 12 6.67 10.36 14.52
C ASN A 12 5.95 11.58 13.90
N ASP A 13 4.63 11.65 14.14
CA ASP A 13 3.70 12.68 13.62
C ASP A 13 3.64 12.80 12.08
N MET A 14 4.11 11.79 11.35
CA MET A 14 4.06 11.73 9.89
C MET A 14 2.84 10.96 9.40
N LYS A 15 2.35 11.35 8.20
CA LYS A 15 1.22 10.69 7.54
C LYS A 15 1.60 10.15 6.17
N MET A 16 1.23 8.91 5.87
CA MET A 16 1.37 8.34 4.53
C MET A 16 0.60 9.18 3.49
N GLY A 17 1.12 9.25 2.28
CA GLY A 17 0.66 10.14 1.21
C GLY A 17 1.29 11.52 1.27
N ARG A 18 1.22 12.21 2.42
CA ARG A 18 1.86 13.52 2.58
C ARG A 18 3.37 13.43 2.83
N ASP A 19 3.77 12.48 3.67
CA ASP A 19 5.13 12.33 4.18
C ASP A 19 5.75 10.98 3.79
N THR A 20 5.24 10.34 2.73
CA THR A 20 5.65 9.01 2.25
C THR A 20 7.18 8.86 2.18
N MET A 21 7.88 9.76 1.47
CA MET A 21 9.34 9.70 1.41
C MET A 21 10.05 9.94 2.74
N LYS A 22 9.50 10.80 3.61
CA LYS A 22 10.09 11.03 4.94
C LYS A 22 9.99 9.78 5.80
N ILE A 23 8.85 9.10 5.76
CA ILE A 23 8.63 7.82 6.44
C ILE A 23 9.59 6.77 5.89
N ALA A 24 9.70 6.62 4.57
CA ALA A 24 10.59 5.63 3.95
C ALA A 24 12.05 5.83 4.40
N ARG A 25 12.56 7.07 4.39
CA ARG A 25 13.91 7.40 4.87
C ARG A 25 14.06 7.18 6.37
N PHE A 26 13.09 7.61 7.17
CA PHE A 26 13.08 7.42 8.62
C PHE A 26 13.20 5.94 9.02
N LEU A 27 12.53 5.04 8.29
CA LEU A 27 12.62 3.60 8.49
C LEU A 27 13.99 3.06 8.05
N LEU A 28 14.50 3.48 6.88
CA LEU A 28 15.82 3.05 6.40
C LEU A 28 16.96 3.47 7.33
N ASP A 29 16.92 4.68 7.87
CA ASP A 29 17.90 5.18 8.85
C ASP A 29 17.96 4.30 10.11
N ARG A 30 16.85 3.62 10.43
CA ARG A 30 16.71 2.64 11.53
C ARG A 30 16.94 1.21 11.09
N ARG A 31 17.44 0.99 9.88
CA ARG A 31 17.69 -0.33 9.27
C ARG A 31 16.42 -1.17 9.11
N ILE A 32 15.26 -0.52 9.04
CA ILE A 32 14.00 -1.17 8.68
C ILE A 32 13.85 -1.06 7.17
N THR A 33 13.92 -2.20 6.49
CA THR A 33 13.94 -2.28 5.01
C THR A 33 12.62 -2.77 4.42
N CYS A 34 11.55 -2.86 5.21
CA CYS A 34 10.26 -3.32 4.75
C CYS A 34 9.12 -2.58 5.47
N MET A 35 8.16 -2.08 4.70
CA MET A 35 6.99 -1.35 5.20
C MET A 35 5.68 -1.92 4.65
N LYS A 36 4.64 -1.96 5.50
CA LYS A 36 3.26 -2.26 5.09
C LYS A 36 2.46 -0.98 5.00
N ILE A 37 1.85 -0.73 3.85
CA ILE A 37 1.09 0.48 3.51
C ILE A 37 -0.35 0.15 3.13
N TYR A 38 -1.22 1.15 3.20
CA TYR A 38 -2.66 1.04 2.94
C TYR A 38 -3.10 2.14 1.97
N PRO A 39 -2.69 2.06 0.69
CA PRO A 39 -2.73 3.20 -0.22
C PRO A 39 -4.08 3.38 -0.93
N PHE A 40 -4.97 2.38 -0.87
CA PHE A 40 -6.23 2.40 -1.62
C PHE A 40 -7.43 2.63 -0.71
N ASP A 41 -8.35 3.47 -1.16
CA ASP A 41 -9.64 3.71 -0.51
C ASP A 41 -10.80 3.35 -1.44
N ALA A 42 -11.85 2.77 -0.87
CA ALA A 42 -13.07 2.39 -1.56
C ALA A 42 -14.23 2.34 -0.55
N PRO A 43 -14.90 3.48 -0.29
CA PRO A 43 -16.02 3.55 0.66
C PRO A 43 -17.14 2.55 0.37
N ASP A 44 -17.42 2.30 -0.91
CA ASP A 44 -18.50 1.42 -1.38
C ASP A 44 -17.98 0.09 -1.96
N HIS A 45 -16.81 -0.38 -1.51
CA HIS A 45 -16.10 -1.58 -2.01
C HIS A 45 -15.62 -1.52 -3.47
N TYR A 46 -16.05 -0.51 -4.23
CA TYR A 46 -15.65 -0.25 -5.60
C TYR A 46 -14.45 0.70 -5.67
N LEU A 47 -13.43 0.32 -6.44
CA LEU A 47 -12.26 1.15 -6.70
C LEU A 47 -12.46 2.04 -7.93
N SER A 48 -12.50 3.35 -7.74
CA SER A 48 -12.47 4.30 -8.85
C SER A 48 -11.09 4.36 -9.51
N ASN A 49 -11.01 4.81 -10.77
CA ASN A 49 -9.72 5.01 -11.45
C ASN A 49 -8.86 6.05 -10.72
N GLN A 50 -9.49 7.08 -10.14
CA GLN A 50 -8.79 8.11 -9.37
C GLN A 50 -8.16 7.51 -8.10
N ALA A 51 -8.92 6.74 -7.32
CA ALA A 51 -8.42 6.10 -6.11
C ALA A 51 -7.30 5.09 -6.40
N LEU A 52 -7.38 4.36 -7.51
CA LEU A 52 -6.30 3.49 -7.98
C LEU A 52 -5.02 4.28 -8.24
N GLU A 53 -5.12 5.38 -8.98
CA GLU A 53 -3.95 6.19 -9.34
C GLU A 53 -3.34 6.90 -8.12
N GLU A 54 -4.16 7.42 -7.21
CA GLU A 54 -3.72 8.03 -5.95
C GLU A 54 -2.94 7.03 -5.09
N GLY A 55 -3.43 5.79 -4.97
CA GLY A 55 -2.73 4.75 -4.23
C GLY A 55 -1.43 4.29 -4.90
N LEU A 56 -1.43 4.16 -6.24
CA LEU A 56 -0.21 3.83 -6.99
C LEU A 56 0.86 4.91 -6.85
N ASN A 57 0.46 6.19 -6.72
CA ASN A 57 1.39 7.29 -6.56
C ASN A 57 2.30 7.11 -5.33
N TRP A 58 1.79 6.58 -4.22
CA TRP A 58 2.62 6.33 -3.02
C TRP A 58 3.73 5.32 -3.31
N ILE A 59 3.39 4.28 -4.07
CA ILE A 59 4.32 3.19 -4.40
C ILE A 59 5.38 3.69 -5.39
N ARG A 60 4.97 4.46 -6.40
CA ARG A 60 5.89 5.10 -7.35
C ARG A 60 6.83 6.05 -6.63
N GLU A 61 6.32 6.88 -5.73
CA GLU A 61 7.14 7.79 -4.93
C GLU A 61 8.23 7.04 -4.15
N ILE A 62 7.90 5.93 -3.48
CA ILE A 62 8.89 5.10 -2.76
C ILE A 62 9.89 4.47 -3.74
N ARG A 63 9.42 3.91 -4.86
CA ARG A 63 10.29 3.27 -5.86
C ARG A 63 11.24 4.26 -6.50
N ASP A 64 10.78 5.45 -6.86
CA ASP A 64 11.61 6.50 -7.44
C ASP A 64 12.61 7.06 -6.40
N GLY A 65 12.21 7.15 -5.13
CA GLY A 65 13.02 7.75 -4.08
C GLY A 65 14.08 6.83 -3.47
N VAL A 66 13.77 5.55 -3.24
CA VAL A 66 14.66 4.58 -2.57
C VAL A 66 14.80 3.24 -3.30
N GLY A 67 14.10 3.04 -4.42
CA GLY A 67 14.19 1.82 -5.21
C GLY A 67 13.79 0.57 -4.42
N ASN A 68 14.55 -0.51 -4.64
CA ASN A 68 14.37 -1.80 -3.96
C ASN A 68 15.03 -1.85 -2.57
N LYS A 69 15.51 -0.73 -2.00
CA LYS A 69 16.01 -0.72 -0.62
C LYS A 69 14.89 -0.87 0.41
N MET A 70 13.65 -0.57 0.01
CA MET A 70 12.45 -0.69 0.81
C MET A 70 11.49 -1.68 0.16
N ASP A 71 11.29 -2.83 0.79
CA ASP A 71 10.22 -3.76 0.43
C ASP A 71 8.86 -3.16 0.80
N ILE A 72 7.89 -3.31 -0.09
CA ILE A 72 6.56 -2.72 0.07
C ILE A 72 5.55 -3.87 0.15
N CYS A 73 4.82 -3.93 1.26
CA CYS A 73 3.64 -4.76 1.43
C CYS A 73 2.40 -3.87 1.31
N VAL A 74 1.41 -4.30 0.53
CA VAL A 74 0.16 -3.56 0.35
C VAL A 74 -0.95 -4.30 1.04
N ASP A 75 -1.76 -3.60 1.83
CA ASP A 75 -2.92 -4.15 2.51
C ASP A 75 -4.18 -3.36 2.15
N CYS A 76 -5.26 -4.09 1.91
CA CYS A 76 -6.53 -3.62 1.38
C CYS A 76 -7.71 -3.78 2.36
N TRP A 77 -7.46 -4.19 3.62
CA TRP A 77 -8.47 -4.33 4.69
C TRP A 77 -9.65 -5.28 4.37
N GLY A 78 -9.53 -6.13 3.36
CA GLY A 78 -10.62 -6.97 2.88
C GLY A 78 -11.76 -6.20 2.23
N ARG A 79 -11.54 -4.95 1.79
CA ARG A 79 -12.62 -4.03 1.42
C ARG A 79 -13.05 -4.08 -0.04
N PHE A 80 -12.28 -4.65 -0.96
CA PHE A 80 -12.61 -4.50 -2.38
C PHE A 80 -13.45 -5.67 -2.90
N ASP A 81 -14.33 -5.36 -3.84
CA ASP A 81 -14.98 -6.38 -4.67
C ASP A 81 -13.95 -7.10 -5.57
N PHE A 82 -14.32 -8.26 -6.10
CA PHE A 82 -13.41 -9.08 -6.92
C PHE A 82 -12.83 -8.32 -8.14
N PRO A 83 -13.64 -7.59 -8.95
CA PRO A 83 -13.11 -6.80 -10.06
C PRO A 83 -12.10 -5.73 -9.63
N SER A 84 -12.35 -5.04 -8.52
CA SER A 84 -11.47 -4.00 -7.99
C SER A 84 -10.18 -4.59 -7.43
N ALA A 85 -10.27 -5.69 -6.68
CA ALA A 85 -9.11 -6.44 -6.18
C ALA A 85 -8.22 -6.92 -7.34
N MET A 86 -8.82 -7.43 -8.42
CA MET A 86 -8.08 -7.85 -9.62
C MET A 86 -7.39 -6.67 -10.32
N ARG A 87 -8.04 -5.50 -10.40
CA ARG A 87 -7.44 -4.28 -10.96
C ARG A 87 -6.26 -3.79 -10.12
N ILE A 88 -6.37 -3.83 -8.79
CA ILE A 88 -5.28 -3.51 -7.87
C ILE A 88 -4.11 -4.46 -8.10
N ALA A 89 -4.36 -5.77 -8.04
CA ALA A 89 -3.32 -6.78 -8.22
C ALA A 89 -2.59 -6.58 -9.56
N LYS A 90 -3.33 -6.38 -10.65
CA LYS A 90 -2.75 -6.16 -11.98
C LYS A 90 -1.90 -4.89 -12.05
N ALA A 91 -2.38 -3.80 -11.46
CA ALA A 91 -1.67 -2.53 -11.46
C ALA A 91 -0.41 -2.55 -10.58
N LEU A 92 -0.36 -3.44 -9.58
CA LEU A 92 0.79 -3.60 -8.69
C LEU A 92 1.91 -4.45 -9.28
N GLU A 93 1.63 -5.36 -10.24
CA GLU A 93 2.63 -6.26 -10.86
C GLU A 93 3.95 -5.57 -11.26
N PRO A 94 3.95 -4.39 -11.92
CA PRO A 94 5.19 -3.75 -12.36
C PRO A 94 6.03 -3.16 -11.22
N ASN A 95 5.45 -3.01 -10.03
CA ASN A 95 6.05 -2.26 -8.92
C ASN A 95 6.92 -3.12 -8.00
N ASN A 96 7.04 -4.42 -8.27
CA ASN A 96 7.85 -5.35 -7.47
C ASN A 96 7.54 -5.24 -5.96
N ILE A 97 6.27 -5.36 -5.60
CA ILE A 97 5.84 -5.41 -4.20
C ILE A 97 6.12 -6.79 -3.60
N MET A 98 6.25 -6.88 -2.28
CA MET A 98 6.52 -8.14 -1.58
C MET A 98 5.28 -9.03 -1.51
N TYR A 99 4.13 -8.47 -1.14
CA TYR A 99 2.84 -9.15 -1.17
C TYR A 99 1.67 -8.16 -1.20
N LEU A 100 0.50 -8.67 -1.58
CA LEU A 100 -0.81 -8.01 -1.46
C LEU A 100 -1.67 -8.78 -0.45
N GLU A 101 -2.05 -8.12 0.65
CA GLU A 101 -2.81 -8.67 1.78
C GLU A 101 -4.27 -8.20 1.74
N ASP A 102 -5.18 -9.12 2.04
CA ASP A 102 -6.62 -8.88 2.17
C ASP A 102 -7.21 -8.02 1.04
N ALA A 103 -6.87 -8.35 -0.21
CA ALA A 103 -7.39 -7.62 -1.38
C ALA A 103 -8.93 -7.60 -1.42
N MET A 104 -9.57 -8.64 -0.91
CA MET A 104 -11.03 -8.81 -0.83
C MET A 104 -11.38 -9.65 0.40
N LEU A 105 -12.67 -9.67 0.80
CA LEU A 105 -13.15 -10.54 1.87
C LEU A 105 -12.84 -12.02 1.57
N SER A 106 -12.44 -12.76 2.60
CA SER A 106 -12.07 -14.18 2.51
C SER A 106 -13.26 -15.15 2.30
N GLY A 107 -14.47 -14.63 2.06
CA GLY A 107 -15.71 -15.41 2.04
C GLY A 107 -15.89 -16.37 0.84
N ASN A 108 -15.12 -16.21 -0.25
CA ASN A 108 -15.32 -16.95 -1.50
C ASN A 108 -14.01 -17.61 -2.01
N ALA A 109 -13.22 -18.22 -1.12
CA ALA A 109 -11.96 -18.88 -1.47
C ALA A 109 -12.11 -20.23 -2.21
N LYS A 110 -13.33 -20.69 -2.48
CA LYS A 110 -13.56 -21.95 -3.22
C LYS A 110 -13.44 -21.72 -4.72
N THR A 111 -12.32 -22.19 -5.28
CA THR A 111 -12.17 -22.56 -6.70
C THR A 111 -12.78 -23.92 -6.99
#